data_AF-A0A8T5XK93-F1
#
_entry.id   AF-A0A8T5XK93-F1
#
_cell.length_a   1.000
_cell.length_b   1.000
_cell.length_c   1.000
_cell.angle_alpha   90.00
_cell.angle_beta   90.00
_cell.angle_gamma   90.00
#
_symmetry.space_group_name_H-M   'P 1'
#
loop_
_entity.id
_entity.type
_entity.pdbx_description
1 polymer ?
#
loop_
_entity_poly.entity_id
_entity_poly.type
_entity_poly.pdbx_seq_one_letter_code
_entity_poly.pdbx_strand_id
1 'polypeptide(L)'
;MITLWHSLTIEQKLDLLKQIVPTVSIVIGAMVSLFVFSKTKEKEIEFKVHAQRKEKYEKYLAFYQKTLANVDKIKQGELPISREEWIDIQLGLIVYGSEEVIHKTVELNKIGRSKEYSNNQMILVKMGELMHIMREEVGLSNKNLSIRDSLSLLITDIFDSKYDDLFSKKKS
;
A
#
# COMPACT_ATOMS: atom_id res chain seq x y z
N MET A 1 48.65 22.41 11.42
CA MET A 1 48.24 22.64 10.02
C MET A 1 48.39 24.11 9.62
N ILE A 2 47.92 25.07 10.44
CA ILE A 2 48.03 26.53 10.18
C ILE A 2 49.50 27.00 10.16
N THR A 3 50.36 26.46 11.02
CA THR A 3 51.81 26.77 11.08
C THR A 3 52.61 26.29 9.86
N LEU A 4 52.20 25.17 9.23
CA LEU A 4 52.79 24.63 8.00
C LEU A 4 52.41 25.46 6.77
N TRP A 5 51.25 26.11 6.77
CA TRP A 5 50.80 26.95 5.67
C TRP A 5 51.60 28.25 5.56
N HIS A 6 51.98 28.84 6.70
CA HIS A 6 52.73 30.10 6.70
C HIS A 6 54.20 29.94 6.29
N SER A 7 54.80 28.75 6.42
CA SER A 7 56.19 28.47 6.07
C SER A 7 56.43 28.10 4.59
N LEU A 8 55.38 27.99 3.76
CA LEU A 8 55.46 27.57 2.36
C LEU A 8 55.59 28.76 1.40
N THR A 9 56.41 28.62 0.36
CA THR A 9 56.48 29.60 -0.74
C THR A 9 55.18 29.64 -1.54
N ILE A 10 54.95 30.72 -2.29
CA ILE A 10 53.72 30.92 -3.07
C ILE A 10 53.53 29.79 -4.10
N GLU A 11 54.60 29.32 -4.74
CA GLU A 11 54.56 28.21 -5.69
C GLU A 11 54.15 26.88 -5.03
N GLN A 12 54.71 26.58 -3.85
CA GLN A 12 54.36 25.38 -3.09
C GLN A 12 52.90 25.40 -2.60
N LYS A 13 52.38 26.58 -2.24
CA LYS A 13 50.96 26.77 -1.90
C LYS A 13 50.05 26.53 -3.11
N LEU A 14 50.44 27.02 -4.29
CA LEU A 14 49.70 26.83 -5.53
C LEU A 14 49.66 25.36 -5.95
N ASP A 15 50.76 24.63 -5.83
CA ASP A 15 50.80 23.20 -6.18
C ASP A 15 50.00 22.33 -5.18
N LEU A 16 50.05 22.67 -3.89
CA LEU A 16 49.17 22.03 -2.90
C LEU A 16 47.69 22.29 -3.19
N LEU A 17 47.31 23.52 -3.58
CA LEU A 17 45.92 23.83 -3.97
C LEU A 17 45.49 23.05 -5.21
N LYS A 18 46.35 22.97 -6.24
CA LYS A 18 46.10 22.18 -7.45
C LYS A 18 45.90 20.70 -7.16
N GLN A 19 46.48 20.18 -6.08
CA GLN A 19 46.32 18.77 -5.70
C GLN A 19 45.13 18.55 -4.76
N ILE A 20 44.93 19.43 -3.78
CA ILE A 20 43.85 19.33 -2.79
C ILE A 20 42.47 19.54 -3.43
N VAL A 21 42.32 20.54 -4.31
CA VAL A 21 41.01 20.88 -4.89
C VAL A 21 40.42 19.71 -5.71
N PRO A 22 41.16 19.04 -6.61
CA PRO A 22 40.68 17.85 -7.29
C PRO A 22 40.40 16.70 -6.33
N THR A 23 41.27 16.43 -5.35
CA THR A 23 41.06 15.33 -4.41
C THR A 23 39.80 15.54 -3.56
N VAL A 24 39.57 16.75 -3.05
CA VAL A 24 38.36 17.09 -2.29
C VAL A 24 37.12 16.99 -3.19
N SER A 25 37.20 17.46 -4.44
CA SER A 25 36.10 17.36 -5.40
C SER A 25 35.74 15.91 -5.72
N ILE A 26 36.72 15.03 -5.88
CA ILE A 26 36.53 13.58 -6.09
C ILE A 26 35.85 12.96 -4.87
N VAL A 27 36.30 13.30 -3.66
CA VAL A 27 35.73 12.77 -2.41
C VAL A 27 34.28 13.22 -2.24
N ILE A 28 33.98 14.51 -2.46
CA ILE A 28 32.61 15.03 -2.39
C ILE A 28 31.73 14.36 -3.46
N GLY A 29 32.22 14.23 -4.70
CA GLY A 29 31.51 13.57 -5.77
C GLY A 29 31.18 12.10 -5.45
N ALA A 30 32.13 11.37 -4.84
CA ALA A 30 31.92 10.00 -4.38
C ALA A 30 30.86 9.93 -3.26
N MET A 31 30.91 10.83 -2.26
CA MET A 31 29.91 10.88 -1.18
C MET A 31 28.51 11.18 -1.71
N VAL A 32 28.36 12.17 -2.60
CA VAL A 32 27.08 12.51 -3.23
C VAL A 32 26.54 11.33 -4.04
N SER A 33 27.41 10.67 -4.81
CA SER A 33 27.03 9.50 -5.62
C SER A 33 26.52 8.34 -4.75
N LEU A 34 27.22 8.03 -3.66
CA LEU A 34 26.78 7.01 -2.70
C LEU A 34 25.44 7.37 -2.06
N PHE A 35 25.27 8.63 -1.65
CA PHE A 35 24.01 9.10 -1.07
C PHE A 35 22.84 8.97 -2.06
N VAL A 36 23.02 9.43 -3.30
CA VAL A 36 22.02 9.32 -4.37
C VAL A 36 21.71 7.85 -4.68
N PHE A 37 22.74 6.99 -4.74
CA PHE A 37 22.57 5.57 -4.96
C PHE A 37 21.74 4.92 -3.84
N SER A 38 22.07 5.16 -2.57
CA SER A 38 21.31 4.65 -1.42
C SER A 38 19.86 5.10 -1.46
N LYS A 39 19.59 6.39 -1.70
CA LYS A 39 18.23 6.92 -1.80
C LYS A 39 17.46 6.35 -2.99
N THR A 40 18.13 6.12 -4.11
CA THR A 40 17.52 5.48 -5.28
C THR A 40 17.18 4.03 -4.98
N LYS A 41 18.04 3.32 -4.27
CA LYS A 41 17.80 1.93 -3.88
C LYS A 41 16.65 1.77 -2.91
N GLU A 42 16.55 2.66 -1.91
CA GLU A 42 15.41 2.70 -0.98
C GLU A 42 14.09 2.86 -1.75
N LYS A 43 14.01 3.84 -2.66
CA LYS A 43 12.83 4.08 -3.50
C LYS A 43 12.51 2.89 -4.42
N GLU A 44 13.54 2.24 -4.98
CA GLU A 44 13.35 1.05 -5.81
C GLU A 44 12.73 -0.11 -5.01
N ILE A 45 13.18 -0.30 -3.76
CA ILE A 45 12.65 -1.32 -2.87
C ILE A 45 11.19 -1.00 -2.50
N GLU A 46 10.90 0.23 -2.07
CA GLU A 46 9.51 0.66 -1.79
C GLU A 46 8.61 0.47 -3.01
N PHE A 47 9.06 0.88 -4.19
CA PHE A 47 8.31 0.70 -5.42
C PHE A 47 8.02 -0.78 -5.71
N LYS A 48 8.99 -1.67 -5.51
CA LYS A 48 8.80 -3.12 -5.67
C LYS A 48 7.78 -3.68 -4.68
N VAL A 49 7.82 -3.23 -3.43
CA VAL A 49 6.83 -3.63 -2.41
C VAL A 49 5.42 -3.17 -2.82
N HIS A 50 5.26 -1.91 -3.23
CA HIS A 50 3.98 -1.39 -3.71
C HIS A 50 3.47 -2.16 -4.95
N ALA A 51 4.35 -2.48 -5.90
CA ALA A 51 3.99 -3.24 -7.09
C ALA A 51 3.53 -4.67 -6.76
N GLN A 52 4.23 -5.35 -5.84
CA GLN A 52 3.84 -6.68 -5.37
C GLN A 52 2.50 -6.67 -4.63
N ARG A 53 2.29 -5.68 -3.75
CA ARG A 53 1.02 -5.48 -3.04
C ARG A 53 -0.12 -5.24 -4.01
N LYS A 54 0.07 -4.36 -4.99
CA LYS A 54 -0.91 -4.07 -6.03
C LYS A 54 -1.37 -5.35 -6.73
N GLU A 55 -0.45 -6.19 -7.19
CA GLU A 55 -0.80 -7.45 -7.85
C GLU A 55 -1.67 -8.35 -6.96
N LYS A 56 -1.34 -8.48 -5.67
CA LYS A 56 -2.11 -9.32 -4.74
C LYS A 56 -3.46 -8.70 -4.38
N TYR A 57 -3.53 -7.38 -4.23
CA TYR A 57 -4.79 -6.68 -3.95
C TYR A 57 -5.72 -6.72 -5.15
N GLU A 58 -5.22 -6.62 -6.38
CA GLU A 58 -6.05 -6.80 -7.58
C GLU A 58 -6.72 -8.19 -7.62
N LYS A 59 -5.97 -9.25 -7.28
CA LYS A 59 -6.57 -10.60 -7.14
C LYS A 59 -7.63 -10.66 -6.04
N TYR A 60 -7.38 -10.00 -4.90
CA TYR A 60 -8.31 -9.96 -3.78
C TYR A 60 -9.60 -9.20 -4.12
N LEU A 61 -9.49 -8.07 -4.81
CA LEU A 61 -10.63 -7.29 -5.28
C LEU A 61 -11.41 -8.03 -6.36
N ALA A 62 -10.74 -8.74 -7.27
CA ALA A 62 -11.39 -9.59 -8.27
C ALA A 62 -12.20 -10.70 -7.60
N PHE A 63 -11.73 -11.25 -6.48
CA PHE A 63 -12.51 -12.20 -5.68
C PHE A 63 -13.79 -11.56 -5.11
N TYR A 64 -13.74 -10.35 -4.56
CA TYR A 64 -14.95 -9.66 -4.11
C TYR A 64 -15.90 -9.37 -5.26
N GLN A 65 -15.40 -8.92 -6.40
CA GLN A 65 -16.20 -8.70 -7.60
C GLN A 65 -16.93 -9.98 -8.02
N LYS A 66 -16.21 -11.11 -8.14
CA LYS A 66 -16.82 -12.41 -8.47
C LYS A 66 -17.86 -12.84 -7.45
N THR A 67 -17.57 -12.64 -6.17
CA THR A 67 -18.46 -12.99 -5.06
C THR A 67 -19.75 -12.17 -5.14
N LEU A 68 -19.65 -10.85 -5.29
CA LEU A 68 -20.80 -9.95 -5.40
C LEU A 68 -21.63 -10.21 -6.66
N ALA A 69 -20.97 -10.44 -7.80
CA ALA A 69 -21.64 -10.73 -9.06
C ALA A 69 -22.39 -12.08 -9.07
N ASN A 70 -22.05 -13.00 -8.16
CA ASN A 70 -22.65 -14.34 -8.08
C ASN A 70 -23.37 -14.57 -6.74
N VAL A 71 -23.83 -13.51 -6.06
CA VAL A 71 -24.55 -13.60 -4.77
C VAL A 71 -25.71 -14.59 -4.82
N ASP A 72 -26.48 -14.63 -5.90
CA ASP A 72 -27.63 -15.53 -5.98
C ASP A 72 -27.23 -17.00 -6.13
N LYS A 73 -26.10 -17.29 -6.77
CA LYS A 73 -25.52 -18.65 -6.83
C LYS A 73 -24.95 -19.07 -5.48
N ILE A 74 -24.32 -18.14 -4.76
CA ILE A 74 -23.83 -18.38 -3.38
C ILE A 74 -24.99 -18.76 -2.46
N LYS A 75 -26.14 -18.07 -2.57
CA LYS A 75 -27.35 -18.42 -1.80
C LYS A 75 -27.86 -19.83 -2.11
N GLN A 76 -27.58 -20.35 -3.30
CA GLN A 76 -27.92 -21.71 -3.73
C GLN A 76 -26.84 -22.74 -3.34
N GLY A 77 -25.77 -22.32 -2.65
CA GLY A 77 -24.67 -23.16 -2.19
C GLY A 77 -23.53 -23.33 -3.20
N GLU A 78 -23.56 -22.61 -4.32
CA GLU A 78 -22.48 -22.63 -5.31
C GLU A 78 -21.42 -21.58 -4.98
N LEU A 79 -20.17 -22.02 -4.79
CA LEU A 79 -19.05 -21.11 -4.61
C LEU A 79 -18.56 -20.61 -5.97
N PRO A 80 -18.41 -19.28 -6.18
CA PRO A 80 -18.02 -18.70 -7.46
C PRO A 80 -16.51 -18.82 -7.76
N ILE A 81 -15.75 -19.45 -6.87
CA ILE A 81 -14.30 -19.67 -6.99
C ILE A 81 -13.93 -21.07 -6.52
N SER A 82 -12.83 -21.62 -7.06
CA SER A 82 -12.32 -22.91 -6.61
C SER A 82 -11.63 -22.80 -5.24
N ARG A 83 -11.42 -23.94 -4.58
CA ARG A 83 -10.68 -23.98 -3.31
C ARG A 83 -9.23 -23.53 -3.50
N GLU A 84 -8.61 -23.90 -4.61
CA GLU A 84 -7.24 -23.55 -4.97
C GLU A 84 -7.11 -22.04 -5.17
N GLU A 85 -8.07 -21.43 -5.88
CA GLU A 85 -8.12 -19.97 -6.06
C GLU A 85 -8.27 -19.27 -4.70
N TRP A 86 -9.15 -19.77 -3.83
CA TRP A 86 -9.30 -19.20 -2.49
C TRP A 86 -7.99 -19.25 -1.68
N ILE A 87 -7.28 -20.38 -1.71
CA ILE A 87 -6.01 -20.57 -0.99
C ILE A 87 -4.93 -19.64 -1.56
N ASP A 88 -4.77 -19.52 -2.89
CA ASP A 88 -3.78 -18.62 -3.51
C ASP A 88 -3.98 -17.18 -3.03
N ILE A 89 -5.24 -16.74 -2.99
CA ILE A 89 -5.62 -15.40 -2.54
C ILE A 89 -5.26 -15.20 -1.05
N GLN A 90 -5.59 -16.16 -0.17
CA GLN A 90 -5.24 -16.04 1.25
C GLN A 90 -3.73 -16.05 1.48
N LEU A 91 -2.97 -16.91 0.78
CA LEU A 91 -1.51 -16.95 0.88
C LEU A 91 -0.89 -15.65 0.37
N GLY A 92 -1.43 -15.08 -0.71
CA GLY A 92 -1.02 -13.78 -1.23
C GLY A 92 -1.14 -12.67 -0.18
N LEU A 93 -2.25 -12.62 0.55
CA LEU A 93 -2.41 -11.65 1.64
C LEU A 93 -1.49 -11.92 2.83
N ILE A 94 -1.25 -13.17 3.21
CA ILE A 94 -0.35 -13.51 4.32
C ILE A 94 1.08 -13.06 4.03
N VAL A 95 1.55 -13.23 2.78
CA VAL A 95 2.94 -12.90 2.41
C VAL A 95 3.13 -11.41 2.13
N TYR A 96 2.16 -10.76 1.50
CA TYR A 96 2.33 -9.40 0.97
C TYR A 96 1.45 -8.33 1.64
N GLY A 97 0.38 -8.73 2.33
CA GLY A 97 -0.50 -7.81 3.04
C GLY A 97 0.18 -7.17 4.24
N SER A 98 -0.15 -5.91 4.53
CA SER A 98 0.22 -5.32 5.81
C SER A 98 -0.54 -5.96 6.97
N GLU A 99 -0.08 -5.68 8.18
CA GLU A 99 -0.81 -6.01 9.40
C GLU A 99 -2.26 -5.46 9.38
N GLU A 100 -2.47 -4.25 8.89
CA GLU A 100 -3.79 -3.61 8.83
C GLU A 100 -4.74 -4.35 7.87
N VAL A 101 -4.25 -4.69 6.67
CA VAL A 101 -4.99 -5.50 5.69
C VAL A 101 -5.33 -6.89 6.25
N ILE A 102 -4.38 -7.53 6.94
CA ILE A 102 -4.59 -8.85 7.55
C ILE A 102 -5.68 -8.76 8.63
N HIS A 103 -5.57 -7.80 9.56
CA HIS A 103 -6.56 -7.62 10.62
C HIS A 103 -7.95 -7.33 10.08
N LYS A 104 -8.05 -6.44 9.08
CA LYS A 104 -9.33 -6.11 8.45
C LYS A 104 -9.93 -7.29 7.69
N THR A 105 -9.09 -8.09 7.03
CA THR A 105 -9.52 -9.34 6.37
C THR A 105 -10.03 -10.37 7.38
N VAL A 106 -9.36 -10.52 8.51
CA VAL A 106 -9.82 -11.40 9.61
C VAL A 106 -11.15 -10.92 10.19
N GLU A 107 -11.33 -9.62 10.37
CA GLU A 107 -12.60 -9.02 10.80
C GLU A 107 -13.73 -9.36 9.82
N LEU A 108 -13.52 -9.16 8.51
CA LEU A 108 -14.47 -9.52 7.46
C LEU A 108 -14.82 -11.00 7.47
N ASN A 109 -13.82 -11.88 7.61
CA ASN A 109 -14.03 -13.32 7.69
C ASN A 109 -14.84 -13.73 8.93
N LYS A 110 -14.65 -13.05 10.07
CA LYS A 110 -15.44 -13.28 11.29
C LYS A 110 -16.89 -12.85 11.10
N ILE A 111 -17.13 -11.67 10.51
CA ILE A 111 -18.47 -11.17 10.21
C ILE A 111 -19.19 -12.13 9.27
N GLY A 112 -18.54 -12.52 8.16
CA GLY A 112 -19.14 -13.41 7.17
C GLY A 112 -19.45 -14.83 7.66
N ARG A 113 -18.79 -15.31 8.72
CA ARG A 113 -19.04 -16.62 9.34
C ARG A 113 -20.07 -16.59 10.47
N SER A 114 -20.37 -15.41 11.00
CA SER A 114 -21.28 -15.28 12.13
C SER A 114 -22.74 -15.37 11.67
N LYS A 115 -23.50 -16.26 12.30
CA LYS A 115 -24.96 -16.34 12.11
C LYS A 115 -25.69 -15.09 12.64
N GLU A 116 -25.11 -14.46 13.66
CA GLU A 116 -25.61 -13.22 14.28
C GLU A 116 -25.47 -12.01 13.34
N TYR A 117 -24.48 -12.05 12.43
CA TYR A 117 -24.23 -11.00 11.45
C TYR A 117 -24.74 -11.35 10.04
N SER A 118 -25.56 -12.39 9.88
CA SER A 118 -26.03 -12.85 8.56
C SER A 118 -26.88 -11.82 7.79
N ASN A 119 -27.48 -10.86 8.49
CA ASN A 119 -28.19 -9.70 7.92
C ASN A 119 -27.37 -8.41 7.91
N ASN A 120 -26.09 -8.46 8.30
CA ASN A 120 -25.34 -7.26 8.60
C ASN A 120 -24.68 -6.68 7.35
N GLN A 121 -25.33 -5.65 6.79
CA GLN A 121 -24.76 -4.81 5.73
C GLN A 121 -23.45 -4.12 6.15
N MET A 122 -23.06 -4.18 7.44
CA MET A 122 -21.73 -3.83 7.94
C MET A 122 -20.59 -4.49 7.16
N ILE A 123 -20.80 -5.70 6.61
CA ILE A 123 -19.77 -6.35 5.78
C ILE A 123 -19.38 -5.47 4.57
N LEU A 124 -20.32 -4.70 4.03
CA LEU A 124 -20.07 -3.76 2.93
C LEU A 124 -19.18 -2.61 3.39
N VAL A 125 -19.47 -2.03 4.56
CA VAL A 125 -18.66 -0.95 5.15
C VAL A 125 -17.23 -1.44 5.38
N LYS A 126 -17.06 -2.61 5.98
CA LYS A 126 -15.73 -3.21 6.24
C LYS A 126 -15.00 -3.58 4.95
N MET A 127 -15.72 -4.00 3.90
CA MET A 127 -15.12 -4.23 2.60
C MET A 127 -14.61 -2.92 1.99
N GLY A 128 -15.37 -1.83 2.09
CA GLY A 128 -14.94 -0.52 1.60
C GLY A 128 -13.80 0.10 2.43
N GLU A 129 -13.78 -0.11 3.76
CA GLU A 129 -12.62 0.22 4.61
C GLU A 129 -11.36 -0.51 4.12
N LEU A 130 -11.47 -1.82 3.84
CA LEU A 130 -10.35 -2.61 3.33
C LEU A 130 -9.86 -2.10 1.96
N MET A 131 -10.77 -1.72 1.07
CA MET A 131 -10.41 -1.11 -0.22
C MET A 131 -9.61 0.18 -0.03
N HIS A 132 -9.99 1.03 0.93
CA HIS A 132 -9.26 2.26 1.23
C HIS A 132 -7.85 1.99 1.75
N ILE A 133 -7.70 1.04 2.67
CA ILE A 133 -6.38 0.62 3.19
C ILE A 133 -5.51 0.13 2.03
N MET A 134 -6.02 -0.78 1.20
CA MET A 134 -5.30 -1.30 0.04
C MET A 134 -4.87 -0.19 -0.94
N ARG A 135 -5.72 0.83 -1.15
CA ARG A 135 -5.40 1.99 -2.01
C ARG A 135 -4.24 2.81 -1.46
N GLU A 136 -4.27 3.12 -0.17
CA GLU A 136 -3.19 3.87 0.51
C GLU A 136 -1.87 3.11 0.44
N GLU A 137 -1.91 1.81 0.64
CA GLU A 137 -0.73 0.96 0.59
C GLU A 137 -0.12 0.77 -0.80
N VAL A 138 -0.85 1.09 -1.87
CA VAL A 138 -0.30 1.14 -3.23
C VAL A 138 0.01 2.58 -3.68
N GLY A 139 -0.01 3.54 -2.74
CA GLY A 139 0.40 4.92 -2.96
C GLY A 139 -0.72 5.85 -3.44
N LEU A 140 -1.99 5.46 -3.33
CA LEU A 140 -3.14 6.30 -3.72
C LEU A 140 -3.78 6.96 -2.50
N SER A 141 -4.10 8.26 -2.60
CA SER A 141 -4.78 8.99 -1.54
C SER A 141 -6.30 8.80 -1.55
N ASN A 142 -6.91 8.74 -0.36
CA ASN A 142 -8.36 8.74 -0.18
C ASN A 142 -8.94 10.12 0.26
N LYS A 143 -8.16 11.20 0.18
CA LYS A 143 -8.50 12.53 0.76
C LYS A 143 -9.90 13.07 0.40
N ASN A 144 -10.45 12.72 -0.76
CA ASN A 144 -11.79 13.13 -1.22
C ASN A 144 -12.63 11.94 -1.68
N LEU A 145 -12.31 10.74 -1.22
CA LEU A 145 -13.01 9.52 -1.59
C LEU A 145 -13.63 8.92 -0.34
N SER A 146 -14.96 8.82 -0.31
CA SER A 146 -15.65 8.12 0.77
C SER A 146 -15.64 6.62 0.52
N ILE A 147 -15.81 5.85 1.61
CA ILE A 147 -15.97 4.39 1.54
C ILE A 147 -17.12 4.02 0.59
N ARG A 148 -18.20 4.81 0.64
CA ARG A 148 -19.39 4.62 -0.21
C ARG A 148 -19.06 4.83 -1.70
N ASP A 149 -18.22 5.80 -2.03
CA ASP A 149 -17.75 6.03 -3.41
C ASP A 149 -16.90 4.87 -3.93
N SER A 150 -16.04 4.29 -3.09
CA SER A 150 -15.27 3.10 -3.47
C SER A 150 -16.19 1.89 -3.72
N LEU A 151 -17.20 1.71 -2.86
CA LEU A 151 -18.17 0.61 -2.97
C LEU A 151 -19.09 0.74 -4.19
N SER A 152 -19.39 1.96 -4.64
CA SER A 152 -20.28 2.17 -5.79
C SER A 152 -19.73 1.62 -7.10
N LEU A 153 -18.43 1.32 -7.15
CA LEU A 153 -17.81 0.63 -8.29
C LEU A 153 -18.21 -0.85 -8.39
N LEU A 154 -18.63 -1.47 -7.28
CA LEU A 154 -19.06 -2.88 -7.24
C LEU A 154 -20.55 -3.06 -6.94
N ILE A 155 -21.19 -2.06 -6.34
CA ILE A 155 -22.57 -2.13 -5.84
C ILE A 155 -23.35 -0.94 -6.38
N THR A 156 -24.25 -1.19 -7.33
CA THR A 156 -24.93 -0.15 -8.10
C THR A 156 -25.96 0.64 -7.29
N ASP A 157 -26.55 0.02 -6.27
CA ASP A 157 -27.61 0.58 -5.43
C ASP A 157 -27.08 1.12 -4.09
N ILE A 158 -25.75 1.23 -3.91
CA ILE A 158 -25.15 1.61 -2.62
C ILE A 158 -25.59 2.99 -2.13
N PHE A 159 -26.06 3.86 -3.03
CA PHE A 159 -26.59 5.19 -2.70
C PHE A 159 -28.09 5.21 -2.34
N ASP A 160 -28.78 4.06 -2.37
CA ASP A 160 -30.14 3.95 -1.87
C ASP A 160 -30.22 4.29 -0.38
N SER A 161 -31.34 4.90 0.03
CA SER A 161 -31.58 5.33 1.41
C SER A 161 -31.50 4.21 2.44
N LYS A 162 -31.78 2.96 2.03
CA LYS A 162 -31.66 1.76 2.87
C LYS A 162 -30.25 1.51 3.41
N TYR A 163 -29.23 2.14 2.83
CA TYR A 163 -27.84 2.03 3.26
C TYR A 163 -27.33 3.28 3.99
N ASP A 164 -28.10 4.36 4.05
CA ASP A 164 -27.63 5.65 4.61
C ASP A 164 -27.18 5.51 6.07
N ASP A 165 -27.91 4.72 6.86
CA ASP A 165 -27.60 4.49 8.27
C ASP A 165 -26.20 3.87 8.48
N LEU A 166 -25.72 3.06 7.54
CA LEU A 166 -24.41 2.41 7.59
C LEU A 166 -23.24 3.39 7.43
N PHE A 167 -23.49 4.48 6.70
CA PHE A 167 -22.48 5.49 6.38
C PHE A 167 -22.71 6.81 7.14
N SER A 168 -23.83 6.92 7.84
CA SER A 168 -24.07 8.00 8.79
C SER A 168 -23.02 7.92 9.90
N LYS A 169 -22.25 9.00 10.10
CA LYS A 169 -21.27 9.10 11.18
C LYS A 169 -21.98 9.09 12.54
N LYS A 170 -22.44 7.94 13.02
CA LYS A 170 -22.64 7.74 14.46
C LYS A 170 -21.24 7.59 15.06
N LYS A 171 -20.71 8.72 15.55
CA LYS A 171 -19.64 8.71 16.55
C LYS A 171 -20.11 7.81 17.70
N SER A 172 -19.52 6.63 17.84
CA SER A 172 -19.42 5.96 19.16
C SER A 172 -18.04 6.28 19.72
#